data_AF-A0A961BZK5-F1
#
_entry.id   AF-A0A961BZK5-F1
#
_cell.length_a   1.000
_cell.length_b   1.000
_cell.length_c   1.000
_cell.angle_alpha   90.00
_cell.angle_beta   90.00
_cell.angle_gamma   90.00
#
_symmetry.space_group_name_H-M   'P 1'
#
loop_
_entity.id
_entity.type
_entity.pdbx_description
1 polymer ?
#
loop_
_entity_poly.entity_id
_entity_poly.type
_entity_poly.pdbx_seq_one_letter_code
_entity_poly.pdbx_strand_id
1 'polypeptide(L)'
;MIAADVARRLDAAHRVALQQWVTDADGRSSCRRGGTDATDLQIKVSEGAAVALRDARRCVERGGRTPTEAIRFVLGQWQEMATFRRTPDWVAYVDGGRSALIRFLAELEAARPAGGAEPTTPAPGQ
;
A
#
# COMPACT_ATOMS: atom_id res chain seq x y z
N MET A 1 0.85 19.95 5.06
CA MET A 1 1.30 19.16 6.24
C MET A 1 0.88 17.69 6.17
N ILE A 2 -0.30 17.37 5.60
CA ILE A 2 -0.83 15.98 5.52
C ILE A 2 0.02 15.06 4.61
N ALA A 3 0.49 15.53 3.44
CA ALA A 3 1.22 14.68 2.50
C ALA A 3 2.57 14.17 3.04
N ALA A 4 3.34 15.03 3.72
CA ALA A 4 4.61 14.64 4.33
C ALA A 4 4.43 13.62 5.46
N ASP A 5 3.36 13.75 6.25
CA ASP A 5 3.02 12.76 7.27
C ASP A 5 2.66 11.41 6.67
N VAL A 6 1.80 11.39 5.65
CA VAL A 6 1.43 10.16 4.95
C VAL A 6 2.63 9.51 4.28
N ALA A 7 3.54 10.29 3.68
CA ALA A 7 4.78 9.77 3.09
C ALA A 7 5.68 9.09 4.15
N ARG A 8 5.81 9.67 5.35
CA ARG A 8 6.55 9.04 6.47
C ARG A 8 5.88 7.75 6.94
N ARG A 9 4.55 7.72 7.05
CA ARG A 9 3.80 6.51 7.41
C ARG A 9 3.96 5.41 6.36
N LEU A 10 3.93 5.77 5.07
CA LEU A 10 4.22 4.84 3.96
C LEU A 10 5.64 4.31 4.02
N ASP A 11 6.62 5.15 4.34
CA ASP A 11 8.01 4.72 4.50
C ASP A 11 8.19 3.73 5.66
N ALA A 12 7.54 3.99 6.80
CA ALA A 12 7.53 3.06 7.93
C ALA A 12 6.90 1.72 7.56
N ALA A 13 5.74 1.73 6.89
CA ALA A 13 5.08 0.52 6.40
C ALA A 13 5.94 -0.24 5.38
N HIS A 14 6.57 0.47 4.45
CA HIS A 14 7.49 -0.12 3.47
C HIS A 14 8.68 -0.80 4.15
N ARG A 15 9.28 -0.18 5.17
CA ARG A 15 10.39 -0.80 5.92
C ARG A 15 9.97 -2.09 6.63
N VAL A 16 8.78 -2.13 7.23
CA VAL A 16 8.22 -3.35 7.83
C VAL A 16 8.01 -4.43 6.78
N ALA A 17 7.41 -4.11 5.63
CA ALA A 17 7.20 -5.05 4.55
C ALA A 17 8.52 -5.57 3.95
N LEU A 18 9.52 -4.69 3.80
CA LEU A 18 10.86 -5.06 3.34
C LEU A 18 11.55 -6.01 4.32
N GLN A 19 11.44 -5.75 5.63
CA GLN A 19 11.98 -6.64 6.65
C GLN A 19 11.31 -8.01 6.61
N GLN A 20 9.98 -8.06 6.48
CA GLN A 20 9.25 -9.32 6.32
C GLN A 20 9.72 -10.08 5.08
N TRP A 21 9.87 -9.38 3.95
CA TRP A 21 10.38 -9.99 2.72
C TRP A 21 11.79 -10.58 2.90
N VAL A 22 12.71 -9.86 3.54
CA VAL A 22 14.05 -10.36 3.85
C VAL A 22 14.00 -11.61 4.74
N THR A 23 13.12 -11.60 5.75
CA THR A 23 12.90 -12.76 6.62
C THR A 23 12.34 -13.96 5.85
N ASP A 24 11.32 -13.77 5.02
CA ASP A 24 10.72 -14.85 4.23
C ASP A 24 11.71 -15.43 3.21
N ALA A 25 12.53 -14.57 2.62
CA ALA A 25 13.58 -14.97 1.68
C ALA A 25 14.71 -15.77 2.37
N ASP A 26 14.90 -15.58 3.68
CA ASP A 26 15.92 -16.25 4.49
C ASP A 26 17.33 -16.11 3.88
N GLY A 27 17.69 -14.87 3.48
CA GLY A 27 18.97 -14.57 2.84
C GLY A 27 19.13 -15.08 1.40
N ARG A 28 18.08 -15.64 0.79
CA ARG A 28 18.12 -16.20 -0.57
C ARG A 28 17.66 -15.17 -1.62
N SER A 29 18.17 -15.28 -2.84
CA SER A 29 17.78 -14.38 -3.94
C SER A 29 16.35 -14.67 -4.43
N SER A 30 15.50 -13.64 -4.47
CA SER A 30 14.10 -13.70 -4.92
C SER A 30 13.93 -13.54 -6.44
N CYS A 31 14.99 -13.12 -7.15
CA CYS A 31 14.94 -12.72 -8.56
C CYS A 31 14.76 -13.89 -9.56
N ARG A 32 14.91 -15.14 -9.13
CA ARG A 32 14.80 -16.34 -10.01
C ARG A 32 13.77 -17.39 -9.57
N ARG A 33 13.02 -17.15 -8.50
CA ARG A 33 12.02 -18.12 -8.04
C ARG A 33 10.67 -17.84 -8.69
N GLY A 34 10.50 -18.41 -9.89
CA GLY A 34 9.18 -18.79 -10.40
C GLY A 34 8.87 -20.17 -9.84
N GLY A 35 8.40 -20.22 -8.60
CA GLY A 35 8.05 -21.45 -7.90
C GLY A 35 6.56 -21.46 -7.54
N THR A 36 5.97 -22.64 -7.43
CA THR A 36 4.59 -22.82 -6.96
C THR A 36 4.50 -23.27 -5.51
N ASP A 37 5.64 -23.52 -4.88
CA ASP A 37 5.70 -23.98 -3.49
C ASP A 37 5.31 -22.83 -2.54
N ALA A 38 4.63 -23.18 -1.45
CA ALA A 38 4.04 -22.20 -0.53
C ALA A 38 5.05 -21.16 0.00
N THR A 39 6.30 -21.57 0.24
CA THR A 39 7.37 -20.65 0.67
C THR A 39 7.71 -19.62 -0.41
N ASP A 40 7.80 -20.03 -1.67
CA ASP A 40 8.12 -19.12 -2.76
C ASP A 40 6.96 -18.15 -3.05
N LEU A 41 5.73 -18.63 -2.94
CA LEU A 41 4.55 -17.79 -3.04
C LEU A 41 4.49 -16.77 -1.89
N GLN A 42 4.80 -17.18 -0.66
CA GLN A 42 4.87 -16.27 0.48
C GLN A 42 5.93 -15.18 0.30
N ILE A 43 7.11 -15.53 -0.23
CA ILE A 43 8.15 -14.56 -0.60
C ILE A 43 7.60 -13.55 -1.60
N LYS A 44 6.85 -14.00 -2.62
CA LYS A 44 6.26 -13.12 -3.64
C LYS A 44 5.19 -12.20 -3.07
N VAL A 45 4.35 -12.67 -2.14
CA VAL A 45 3.40 -11.83 -1.41
C VAL A 45 4.12 -10.68 -0.68
N SER A 46 5.15 -11.00 0.10
CA SER A 46 5.92 -10.00 0.86
C SER A 46 6.70 -9.04 -0.05
N GLU A 47 7.26 -9.55 -1.16
CA GLU A 47 7.89 -8.75 -2.20
C GLU A 47 6.90 -7.74 -2.81
N GLY A 48 5.72 -8.20 -3.21
CA GLY A 48 4.66 -7.35 -3.77
C GLY A 48 4.21 -6.26 -2.80
N ALA A 49 4.01 -6.60 -1.52
CA ALA A 49 3.66 -5.65 -0.48
C ALA A 49 4.71 -4.53 -0.35
N ALA A 50 6.00 -4.89 -0.30
CA ALA A 50 7.09 -3.92 -0.18
C ALA A 50 7.15 -2.97 -1.38
N VAL A 51 7.07 -3.51 -2.61
CA VAL A 51 7.14 -2.70 -3.83
C VAL A 51 5.94 -1.75 -3.93
N ALA A 52 4.72 -2.23 -3.66
CA ALA A 52 3.51 -1.41 -3.74
C ALA A 52 3.55 -0.20 -2.79
N LEU A 53 4.00 -0.40 -1.54
CA LEU A 53 4.13 0.68 -0.55
C LEU A 53 5.19 1.71 -0.96
N ARG A 54 6.31 1.26 -1.55
CA ARG A 54 7.33 2.17 -2.11
C ARG A 54 6.77 3.01 -3.26
N ASP A 55 6.00 2.41 -4.17
CA ASP A 55 5.40 3.11 -5.30
C ASP A 55 4.35 4.12 -4.85
N ALA A 56 3.51 3.75 -3.87
CA ALA A 56 2.58 4.68 -3.23
C ALA A 56 3.30 5.88 -2.60
N ARG A 57 4.41 5.65 -1.87
CA ARG A 57 5.21 6.74 -1.29
C ARG A 57 5.72 7.70 -2.36
N ARG A 58 6.32 7.15 -3.42
CA ARG A 58 6.81 7.94 -4.55
C ARG A 58 5.71 8.75 -5.21
N CYS A 59 4.51 8.18 -5.34
CA CYS A 59 3.36 8.89 -5.90
C CYS A 59 2.92 10.07 -5.01
N VAL A 60 2.86 9.87 -3.68
CA VAL A 60 2.55 10.94 -2.72
C VAL A 60 3.61 12.05 -2.74
N GLU A 61 4.88 11.70 -2.76
CA GLU A 61 6.00 12.66 -2.76
C GLU A 61 6.07 13.50 -4.04
N ARG A 62 5.70 12.93 -5.18
CA ARG A 62 5.59 13.67 -6.46
C ARG A 62 4.50 14.76 -6.43
N GLY A 63 3.53 14.63 -5.53
CA GLY A 63 2.42 15.58 -5.41
C GLY A 63 1.42 15.52 -6.58
N GLY A 64 0.56 16.53 -6.68
CA GLY A 64 -0.48 16.63 -7.72
C GLY A 64 -1.77 15.84 -7.45
N ARG A 65 -1.82 15.10 -6.34
CA ARG A 65 -3.00 14.39 -5.81
C ARG A 65 -3.04 14.52 -4.30
N THR A 66 -4.22 14.38 -3.70
CA THR A 66 -4.29 14.11 -2.27
C THR A 66 -3.63 12.76 -1.96
N PRO A 67 -3.10 12.53 -0.74
CA PRO A 67 -2.44 11.27 -0.44
C PRO A 67 -3.33 10.04 -0.64
N THR A 68 -4.63 10.15 -0.30
CA THR A 68 -5.61 9.08 -0.54
C THR A 68 -5.79 8.81 -2.04
N GLU A 69 -5.90 9.84 -2.87
CA GLU A 69 -6.00 9.69 -4.33
C GLU A 69 -4.73 9.11 -4.94
N ALA A 70 -3.54 9.50 -4.46
CA ALA A 70 -2.28 8.94 -4.90
C ALA A 70 -2.19 7.43 -4.61
N ILE A 71 -2.60 7.01 -3.41
CA ILE A 71 -2.61 5.58 -3.04
C ILE A 71 -3.67 4.82 -3.83
N ARG A 72 -4.87 5.37 -4.02
CA ARG A 72 -5.93 4.77 -4.87
C ARG A 72 -5.49 4.66 -6.33
N PHE A 73 -4.76 5.65 -6.85
CA PHE A 73 -4.18 5.60 -8.19
C PHE A 73 -3.20 4.44 -8.33
N VAL A 74 -2.26 4.27 -7.40
CA VAL A 74 -1.33 3.14 -7.40
C VAL A 74 -2.08 1.81 -7.27
N LEU A 75 -3.08 1.72 -6.39
CA LEU A 75 -3.92 0.53 -6.28
C LEU A 75 -4.59 0.17 -7.62
N GLY A 76 -5.08 1.15 -8.38
CA GLY A 76 -5.65 0.92 -9.72
C GLY A 76 -4.64 0.32 -10.69
N GLN A 77 -3.40 0.83 -10.70
CA GLN A 77 -2.32 0.27 -11.52
C GLN A 77 -2.01 -1.20 -11.15
N TRP A 78 -2.01 -1.52 -9.86
CA TRP A 78 -1.83 -2.91 -9.40
C TRP A 78 -3.02 -3.82 -9.74
N GLN A 79 -4.24 -3.28 -9.79
CA GLN A 79 -5.42 -4.02 -10.25
C GLN A 79 -5.35 -4.31 -11.75
N GLU A 80 -4.91 -3.34 -12.56
CA GLU A 80 -4.64 -3.55 -13.99
C GLU A 80 -3.54 -4.61 -14.19
N MET A 81 -2.49 -4.59 -13.36
CA MET A 81 -1.40 -5.57 -13.41
C MET A 81 -1.86 -7.03 -13.22
N ALA A 82 -2.91 -7.24 -12.44
CA ALA A 82 -3.49 -8.57 -12.23
C ALA A 82 -3.98 -9.23 -13.53
N THR A 83 -4.21 -8.43 -14.59
CA THR A 83 -4.74 -8.93 -15.86
C THR A 83 -3.68 -9.45 -16.82
N PHE A 84 -2.41 -9.06 -16.66
CA PHE A 84 -1.36 -9.36 -17.66
C PHE A 84 -0.84 -10.79 -17.62
N ARG A 85 -0.79 -11.43 -16.45
CA ARG A 85 -0.22 -12.78 -16.29
C ARG A 85 -0.98 -13.53 -15.19
N ARG A 86 -1.03 -14.86 -15.29
CA ARG A 86 -1.74 -15.72 -14.32
C ARG A 86 -0.87 -16.82 -13.72
N THR A 87 0.45 -16.67 -13.74
CA THR A 87 1.33 -17.62 -13.04
C THR A 87 1.17 -17.45 -11.52
N PRO A 88 1.23 -18.53 -10.72
CA PRO A 88 0.97 -18.44 -9.28
C PRO A 88 1.86 -17.42 -8.54
N ASP A 89 3.14 -17.33 -8.91
CA ASP A 89 4.10 -16.36 -8.39
C ASP A 89 3.69 -14.90 -8.68
N TRP A 90 3.19 -14.65 -9.89
CA TRP A 90 2.68 -13.34 -10.30
C TRP A 90 1.40 -12.98 -9.56
N VAL A 91 0.46 -13.93 -9.44
CA VAL A 91 -0.78 -13.71 -8.69
C VAL A 91 -0.46 -13.38 -7.23
N ALA A 92 0.43 -14.16 -6.59
CA ALA A 92 0.90 -13.92 -5.23
C ALA A 92 1.55 -12.53 -5.07
N TYR A 93 2.42 -12.15 -6.01
CA TYR A 93 3.04 -10.83 -6.04
C TYR A 93 2.00 -9.70 -6.12
N VAL A 94 1.08 -9.77 -7.08
CA VAL A 94 0.06 -8.72 -7.26
C VAL A 94 -0.88 -8.65 -6.05
N ASP A 95 -1.31 -9.79 -5.51
CA ASP A 95 -2.20 -9.83 -4.36
C ASP A 95 -1.56 -9.30 -3.07
N GLY A 96 -0.26 -9.56 -2.87
CA GLY A 96 0.51 -8.97 -1.78
C GLY A 96 0.54 -7.44 -1.84
N GLY A 97 0.82 -6.88 -3.02
CA GLY A 97 0.82 -5.43 -3.23
C GLY A 97 -0.55 -4.78 -3.02
N ARG A 98 -1.60 -5.38 -3.61
CA ARG A 98 -2.99 -4.89 -3.44
C ARG A 98 -3.43 -4.91 -1.99
N SER A 99 -3.17 -6.01 -1.28
CA SER A 99 -3.55 -6.18 0.13
C SER A 99 -2.87 -5.14 1.03
N ALA A 100 -1.58 -4.88 0.80
CA ALA A 100 -0.83 -3.86 1.54
C ALA A 100 -1.41 -2.45 1.34
N LEU A 101 -1.76 -2.07 0.10
CA LEU A 101 -2.36 -0.78 -0.21
C LEU A 101 -3.76 -0.62 0.39
N ILE A 102 -4.59 -1.66 0.31
CA ILE A 102 -5.95 -1.66 0.89
C ILE A 102 -5.87 -1.49 2.41
N ARG A 103 -5.00 -2.25 3.08
CA ARG A 103 -4.80 -2.13 4.53
C ARG A 103 -4.34 -0.72 4.91
N PHE A 104 -3.37 -0.17 4.20
CA PHE A 104 -2.87 1.18 4.49
C PHE A 104 -3.94 2.26 4.28
N LEU A 105 -4.79 2.13 3.25
CA LEU A 105 -5.94 3.01 3.04
C LEU A 105 -6.92 2.95 4.22
N ALA A 106 -7.26 1.76 4.69
CA ALA A 106 -8.14 1.58 5.85
C ALA A 106 -7.55 2.22 7.12
N GLU A 107 -6.25 2.06 7.36
CA GLU A 107 -5.54 2.70 8.49
C GLU A 107 -5.50 4.24 8.38
N LEU A 108 -5.46 4.80 7.17
CA LEU A 108 -5.57 6.24 6.95
C LEU A 108 -6.98 6.75 7.23
N GLU A 109 -8.00 6.02 6.76
CA GLU A 109 -9.40 6.39 6.94
C GLU A 109 -9.81 6.32 8.41
N ALA A 110 -9.36 5.29 9.14
CA ALA A 110 -9.58 5.16 10.59
C ALA A 110 -8.86 6.25 11.42
N ALA A 111 -7.74 6.78 10.92
CA ALA A 111 -7.00 7.85 11.59
C ALA A 111 -7.56 9.26 11.32
N ARG A 112 -8.58 9.40 10.46
CA ARG A 112 -9.21 10.71 10.21
C ARG A 112 -10.06 11.09 11.44
N PRO A 113 -9.84 12.27 12.05
CA PRO A 113 -10.66 12.71 13.18
C PRO A 113 -12.13 12.81 12.75
N ALA A 114 -13.04 12.29 13.59
CA ALA A 114 -14.49 12.22 13.32
C ALA A 114 -15.21 13.60 13.24
N GLY A 115 -14.48 14.72 13.23
CA GLY A 115 -14.99 16.05 13.56
C GLY A 115 -15.14 17.01 12.38
N GLY A 116 -15.86 16.60 11.33
CA GLY A 116 -16.39 17.50 10.31
C GLY A 116 -17.87 17.86 10.53
N ALA A 117 -18.37 17.77 11.76
CA ALA A 117 -19.65 18.38 12.10
C ALA A 117 -19.42 19.89 12.16
N GLU A 118 -19.97 20.63 11.19
CA GLU A 118 -20.04 22.08 11.25
C GLU A 118 -20.63 22.49 12.60
N PRO A 119 -20.08 23.52 13.27
CA PRO A 119 -20.82 24.19 14.33
C PRO A 119 -22.05 24.80 13.67
N THR A 120 -23.21 24.14 13.81
CA THR A 120 -24.50 24.78 13.61
C THR A 120 -24.59 25.91 14.61
N THR A 121 -24.16 27.10 14.19
CA THR A 121 -24.42 28.34 14.91
C THR A 121 -25.93 28.48 15.03
N PRO A 122 -26.53 28.44 16.23
CA PRO A 122 -27.94 28.74 16.35
C PRO A 122 -28.15 30.20 15.91
N ALA A 123 -29.10 30.40 15.00
CA ALA A 123 -29.51 31.73 14.58
C ALA A 123 -29.90 32.57 15.81
N PRO A 124 -29.52 33.86 15.88
CA PRO A 124 -29.93 34.71 16.99
C PRO A 124 -31.46 34.82 16.98
N GLY A 125 -32.07 34.38 18.09
CA GLY A 125 -33.50 34.51 18.34
C GLY A 125 -33.94 35.98 18.34
N GLN A 126 -35.15 36.16 17.84
CA GLN A 126 -35.90 37.43 17.76
C GLN A 126 -36.24 38.00 19.13
#